data_AF-A0A1V1SUN5-F1
#
_entry.id   AF-A0A1V1SUN5-F1
#
_cell.length_a   1.000
_cell.length_b   1.000
_cell.length_c   1.000
_cell.angle_alpha   90.00
_cell.angle_beta   90.00
_cell.angle_gamma   90.00
#
_symmetry.space_group_name_H-M   'P 1'
#
loop_
_entity.id
_entity.type
_entity.pdbx_description
1 polymer ?
#
loop_
_entity_poly.entity_id
_entity_poly.type
_entity_poly.pdbx_seq_one_letter_code
_entity_poly.pdbx_strand_id
1 'polypeptide(L)'
;MNKYWTGQNQPSWVLWAHEFSKHATCFSTFDTECYGPEYVRHEEVPDFFSTVIAYYQDLPTWRWLAEGGIEPSNKTAYSVSDIQGTLKSKFGKVPYVGCGGPRFNETEAGKGSSDNGYTVLSEMWYYFHVQGRVQRAQGVPVDATGSTTSCAKAPGAVWYYERTPCAVAH
;
A
#
# COMPACT_ATOMS: atom_id res chain seq x y z
N MET A 1 -6.97 4.95 13.39
CA MET A 1 -6.76 3.53 13.00
C MET A 1 -8.07 2.83 12.68
N ASN A 2 -9.05 2.76 13.60
CA ASN A 2 -10.35 2.07 13.37
C ASN A 2 -10.97 2.28 11.98
N LYS A 3 -10.97 3.52 11.45
CA LYS A 3 -11.56 3.83 10.14
C LYS A 3 -10.71 3.43 8.93
N TYR A 4 -9.37 3.47 9.05
CA TYR A 4 -8.46 3.45 7.89
C TYR A 4 -7.42 2.32 7.91
N TRP A 5 -7.26 1.64 9.04
CA TRP A 5 -6.34 0.53 9.22
C TRP A 5 -7.07 -0.62 9.89
N THR A 6 -7.97 -1.24 9.13
CA THR A 6 -8.89 -2.28 9.58
C THR A 6 -8.35 -3.68 9.28
N GLY A 7 -8.65 -4.63 10.15
CA GLY A 7 -8.36 -6.04 9.90
C GLY A 7 -9.34 -6.62 8.87
N GLN A 8 -8.84 -7.10 7.74
CA GLN A 8 -9.66 -7.87 6.80
C GLN A 8 -9.78 -9.32 7.28
N ASN A 9 -11.00 -9.79 7.50
CA ASN A 9 -11.31 -11.14 8.02
C ASN A 9 -10.72 -11.44 9.42
N GLN A 10 -10.38 -10.41 10.19
CA GLN A 10 -9.88 -10.53 11.57
C GLN A 10 -10.14 -9.25 12.36
N PRO A 11 -10.16 -9.28 13.71
CA PRO A 11 -10.22 -8.06 14.51
C PRO A 11 -9.04 -7.12 14.22
N SER A 12 -9.28 -5.81 14.13
CA SER A 12 -8.24 -4.83 13.79
C SER A 12 -7.06 -4.82 14.77
N TRP A 13 -7.28 -5.13 16.04
CA TRP A 13 -6.19 -5.22 17.02
C TRP A 13 -5.21 -6.38 16.74
N VAL A 14 -5.67 -7.47 16.11
CA VAL A 14 -4.80 -8.57 15.69
C VAL A 14 -3.88 -8.11 14.57
N LEU A 15 -4.41 -7.34 13.61
CA LEU A 15 -3.60 -6.70 12.58
C LEU A 15 -2.57 -5.77 13.20
N TRP A 16 -2.97 -4.85 14.08
CA TRP A 16 -2.03 -3.88 14.67
C TRP A 16 -0.92 -4.56 15.49
N ALA A 17 -1.26 -5.63 16.21
CA ALA A 17 -0.28 -6.45 16.94
C ALA A 17 0.69 -7.16 15.97
N HIS A 18 0.19 -7.71 14.87
CA HIS A 18 1.03 -8.30 13.81
C HIS A 18 2.00 -7.27 13.24
N GLU A 19 1.50 -6.11 12.83
CA GLU A 19 2.30 -5.06 12.19
C GLU A 19 3.38 -4.52 13.14
N PHE A 20 3.04 -4.28 14.42
CA PHE A 20 4.03 -3.86 15.41
C PHE A 20 5.09 -4.95 15.65
N SER A 21 4.66 -6.16 16.02
CA SER A 21 5.58 -7.24 16.41
C SER A 21 6.50 -7.70 15.29
N LYS A 22 6.02 -7.67 14.04
CA LYS A 22 6.76 -8.15 12.86
C LYS A 22 7.56 -7.08 12.15
N HIS A 23 7.07 -5.84 12.12
CA HIS A 23 7.68 -4.78 11.31
C HIS A 23 8.29 -3.65 12.14
N ALA A 24 7.62 -3.17 13.19
CA ALA A 24 8.17 -2.08 14.02
C ALA A 24 9.48 -2.48 14.70
N THR A 25 9.55 -3.71 15.19
CA THR A 25 10.73 -4.30 15.88
C THR A 25 11.98 -4.41 14.99
N CYS A 26 11.84 -4.23 13.67
CA CYS A 26 12.98 -4.19 12.74
C CYS A 26 13.51 -2.78 12.45
N PHE A 27 12.83 -1.74 12.95
CA PHE A 27 13.30 -0.36 12.86
C PHE A 27 14.03 0.02 14.15
N SER A 28 15.36 0.04 14.11
CA SER A 28 16.19 0.35 15.29
C SER A 28 15.89 1.71 15.92
N THR A 29 15.31 2.66 15.18
CA THR A 29 14.93 3.96 15.76
C THR A 29 13.73 3.88 16.70
N PHE A 30 13.02 2.74 16.79
CA PHE A 30 12.01 2.46 17.81
C PHE A 30 12.57 1.71 19.03
N ASP A 31 13.85 1.34 19.04
CA ASP A 31 14.46 0.69 20.21
C ASP A 31 14.36 1.63 21.42
N THR A 32 14.05 1.07 22.60
CA THR A 32 13.77 1.86 23.82
C THR A 32 14.95 2.73 24.24
N GLU A 33 16.17 2.29 23.94
CA GLU A 33 17.43 2.99 24.16
C GLU A 33 17.50 4.30 23.36
N CYS A 34 16.80 4.37 22.22
CA CYS A 34 16.70 5.61 21.44
C CYS A 34 15.81 6.66 22.11
N TYR A 35 14.94 6.32 23.06
CA TYR A 35 14.12 7.30 23.77
C TYR A 35 14.87 7.99 24.91
N GLY A 36 15.98 7.41 25.35
CA GLY A 36 16.87 8.01 26.35
C GLY A 36 16.37 7.86 27.78
N PRO A 37 16.93 8.63 28.73
CA PRO A 37 16.68 8.44 30.17
C PRO A 37 15.24 8.79 30.60
N GLU A 38 14.50 9.50 29.77
CA GLU A 38 13.11 9.89 30.03
C GLU A 38 12.10 8.88 29.47
N TYR A 39 12.56 7.70 29.05
CA TYR A 39 11.70 6.70 28.42
C TYR A 39 10.51 6.33 29.30
N VAL A 40 9.31 6.43 28.72
CA VAL A 40 8.07 5.96 29.33
C VAL A 40 7.73 4.59 28.78
N ARG A 41 7.53 3.62 29.69
CA ARG A 41 7.22 2.24 29.30
C ARG A 41 6.10 2.17 28.25
N HIS A 42 6.44 1.55 27.12
CA HIS A 42 5.60 1.35 25.93
C HIS A 42 5.35 2.56 25.04
N GLU A 43 6.05 3.69 25.21
CA GLU A 43 5.85 4.85 24.33
C GLU A 43 6.25 4.60 22.86
N GLU A 44 7.08 3.59 22.59
CA GLU A 44 7.43 3.18 21.22
C GLU A 44 6.24 2.60 20.44
N VAL A 45 5.24 2.06 21.14
CA VAL A 45 4.04 1.48 20.54
C VAL A 45 3.13 2.55 19.92
N PRO A 46 2.65 3.57 20.67
CA PRO A 46 1.88 4.66 20.07
C PRO A 46 2.71 5.49 19.07
N ASP A 47 4.02 5.62 19.26
CA ASP A 47 4.89 6.30 18.29
C ASP A 47 4.96 5.56 16.95
N PHE A 48 5.06 4.23 16.95
CA PHE A 48 5.01 3.45 15.71
C PHE A 48 3.71 3.69 14.95
N PHE A 49 2.56 3.60 15.63
CA PHE A 49 1.27 3.81 14.98
C PHE A 49 1.08 5.24 14.50
N SER A 50 1.53 6.23 15.27
CA SER A 50 1.49 7.65 14.86
C SER A 50 2.37 7.90 13.64
N THR A 51 3.54 7.25 13.58
CA THR A 51 4.46 7.31 12.44
C THR A 51 3.79 6.75 11.18
N VAL A 52 3.19 5.55 11.24
CA VAL A 52 2.52 4.95 10.08
C VAL A 52 1.35 5.82 9.60
N ILE A 53 0.59 6.40 10.52
CA ILE A 53 -0.51 7.32 10.17
C ILE A 53 0.02 8.56 9.45
N ALA A 54 1.14 9.15 9.91
CA ALA A 54 1.74 10.31 9.25
C ALA A 54 2.14 10.01 7.80
N TYR A 55 2.84 8.90 7.55
CA TYR A 55 3.16 8.49 6.17
C TYR A 55 1.91 8.18 5.33
N TYR A 56 0.88 7.55 5.92
CA TYR A 56 -0.36 7.25 5.20
C TYR A 56 -1.10 8.53 4.75
N GLN A 57 -1.13 9.56 5.59
CA GLN A 57 -1.81 10.82 5.28
C GLN A 57 -1.17 11.57 4.10
N ASP A 58 0.15 11.45 3.93
CA ASP A 58 0.91 12.06 2.83
C ASP A 58 0.84 11.26 1.52
N LEU A 59 0.19 10.08 1.54
CA LEU A 59 0.05 9.18 0.39
C LEU A 59 -1.42 8.96 0.01
N PRO A 60 -2.18 10.00 -0.38
CA PRO A 60 -3.60 9.91 -0.73
C PRO A 60 -3.82 9.21 -2.08
N THR A 61 -3.45 7.94 -2.15
CA THR A 61 -3.35 7.11 -3.35
C THR A 61 -4.65 7.10 -4.17
N TRP A 62 -5.79 6.94 -3.49
CA TRP A 62 -7.10 6.94 -4.16
C TRP A 62 -7.36 8.24 -4.91
N ARG A 63 -6.97 9.38 -4.32
CA ARG A 63 -7.17 10.71 -4.91
C ARG A 63 -6.22 10.91 -6.09
N TRP A 64 -4.97 10.49 -5.96
CA TRP A 64 -4.01 10.54 -7.05
C TRP A 64 -4.44 9.73 -8.26
N LEU A 65 -4.99 8.53 -8.04
CA LEU A 65 -5.57 7.71 -9.10
C LEU A 65 -6.80 8.38 -9.75
N ALA A 66 -7.73 8.90 -8.94
CA ALA A 66 -8.91 9.59 -9.45
C ALA A 66 -8.55 10.85 -10.28
N GLU A 67 -7.56 11.63 -9.85
CA GLU A 67 -7.03 12.77 -10.62
C GLU A 67 -6.42 12.35 -11.97
N GLY A 68 -6.00 11.10 -12.11
CA GLY A 68 -5.55 10.48 -13.37
C GLY A 68 -6.65 9.75 -14.14
N GLY A 69 -7.92 9.84 -13.72
CA GLY A 69 -9.05 9.15 -14.34
C GLY A 69 -9.15 7.66 -14.01
N ILE A 70 -8.46 7.19 -12.96
CA ILE A 70 -8.48 5.80 -12.49
C ILE A 70 -9.33 5.73 -11.22
N GLU A 71 -10.61 5.42 -11.40
CA GLU A 71 -11.58 5.31 -10.32
C GLU A 71 -12.07 3.86 -10.16
N PRO A 72 -12.55 3.49 -8.95
CA PRO A 72 -13.24 2.22 -8.77
C PRO A 72 -14.37 2.04 -9.79
N SER A 73 -14.39 0.94 -10.53
CA SER A 73 -15.38 0.66 -11.56
C SER A 73 -15.62 -0.84 -11.69
N ASN A 74 -16.88 -1.21 -11.84
CA ASN A 74 -17.31 -2.58 -12.20
C ASN A 74 -17.41 -2.79 -13.72
N LYS A 75 -17.02 -1.80 -14.53
CA LYS A 75 -17.19 -1.79 -15.99
C LYS A 75 -15.90 -1.51 -16.75
N THR A 76 -14.89 -0.95 -16.09
CA THR A 76 -13.67 -0.49 -16.71
C THR A 76 -12.47 -1.12 -16.01
N ALA A 77 -11.57 -1.68 -16.81
CA ALA A 77 -10.26 -2.13 -16.37
C ALA A 77 -9.18 -1.18 -16.91
N TYR A 78 -8.04 -1.18 -16.24
CA TYR A 78 -6.92 -0.27 -16.49
C TYR A 78 -5.65 -1.06 -16.83
N SER A 79 -4.66 -0.40 -17.42
CA SER A 79 -3.33 -0.98 -17.56
C SER A 79 -2.50 -0.68 -16.32
N VAL A 80 -1.71 -1.65 -15.84
CA VAL A 80 -0.80 -1.40 -14.71
C VAL A 80 0.19 -0.25 -14.98
N SER A 81 0.56 -0.05 -16.25
CA SER A 81 1.39 1.09 -16.69
C SER A 81 0.73 2.44 -16.43
N ASP A 82 -0.59 2.55 -16.60
CA ASP A 82 -1.33 3.80 -16.40
C ASP A 82 -1.46 4.10 -14.90
N ILE A 83 -1.69 3.05 -14.10
CA ILE A 83 -1.71 3.14 -12.63
C ILE A 83 -0.33 3.61 -12.13
N GLN A 84 0.75 2.93 -12.51
CA GLN A 84 2.11 3.30 -12.11
C GLN A 84 2.51 4.68 -12.62
N GLY A 85 2.16 5.03 -13.86
CA GLY A 85 2.43 6.34 -14.44
C GLY A 85 1.74 7.47 -13.68
N THR A 86 0.46 7.28 -13.36
CA THR A 86 -0.33 8.24 -12.56
C THR A 86 0.31 8.44 -11.19
N LEU A 87 0.60 7.35 -10.47
CA LEU A 87 1.19 7.43 -9.14
C LEU A 87 2.61 8.03 -9.18
N LYS A 88 3.43 7.68 -10.18
CA LYS A 88 4.75 8.27 -10.37
C LYS A 88 4.69 9.78 -10.59
N SER A 89 3.69 10.27 -11.33
CA SER A 89 3.53 11.72 -11.56
C SER A 89 3.24 12.51 -10.27
N LYS A 90 2.67 11.84 -9.25
CA LYS A 90 2.30 12.46 -7.97
C LYS A 90 3.35 12.22 -6.89
N PHE A 91 3.83 10.99 -6.77
CA PHE A 91 4.84 10.56 -5.80
C PHE A 91 6.29 10.90 -6.24
N GLY A 92 6.51 11.17 -7.52
CA GLY A 92 7.82 11.43 -8.12
C GLY A 92 8.64 10.18 -8.43
N LYS A 93 8.21 9.01 -7.97
CA LYS A 93 8.90 7.71 -8.08
C LYS A 93 7.93 6.60 -8.42
N VAL A 94 8.42 5.52 -9.02
CA VAL A 94 7.61 4.35 -9.38
C VAL A 94 7.30 3.54 -8.11
N PRO A 95 6.03 3.45 -7.67
CA PRO A 95 5.67 2.55 -6.58
C PRO A 95 5.55 1.10 -7.08
N TYR A 96 5.52 0.15 -6.14
CA TYR A 96 5.06 -1.20 -6.43
C TYR A 96 3.53 -1.23 -6.45
N VAL A 97 2.95 -1.88 -7.48
CA VAL A 97 1.51 -2.07 -7.65
C VAL A 97 1.22 -3.57 -7.65
N GLY A 98 0.54 -4.07 -6.63
CA GLY A 98 0.23 -5.49 -6.52
C GLY A 98 -1.23 -5.80 -6.82
N CYS A 99 -1.44 -6.95 -7.46
CA CYS A 99 -2.74 -7.49 -7.77
C CYS A 99 -2.90 -8.91 -7.21
N GLY A 100 -4.16 -9.30 -6.98
CA GLY A 100 -4.59 -10.66 -6.69
C GLY A 100 -5.72 -11.11 -7.64
N GLY A 101 -6.49 -12.12 -7.23
CA GLY A 101 -7.58 -12.67 -8.04
C GLY A 101 -7.09 -13.68 -9.09
N PRO A 102 -7.81 -13.88 -10.21
CA PRO A 102 -7.39 -14.79 -11.26
C PRO A 102 -6.20 -14.23 -12.05
N ARG A 103 -5.36 -15.13 -12.59
CA ARG A 103 -4.28 -14.76 -13.52
C ARG A 103 -4.89 -14.36 -14.87
N PHE A 104 -4.29 -13.41 -15.59
CA PHE A 104 -4.87 -12.93 -16.84
C PHE A 104 -5.03 -14.02 -17.89
N ASN A 105 -4.01 -14.88 -18.05
CA ASN A 105 -4.07 -16.05 -18.95
C ASN A 105 -5.14 -17.10 -18.60
N GLU A 106 -5.71 -17.05 -17.40
CA GLU A 106 -6.83 -17.91 -16.95
C GLU A 106 -8.20 -17.27 -17.20
N THR A 107 -8.24 -15.98 -17.58
CA THR A 107 -9.49 -15.27 -17.92
C THR A 107 -9.87 -15.47 -19.38
N GLU A 108 -11.14 -15.26 -19.72
CA GLU A 108 -11.58 -15.29 -21.12
C GLU A 108 -10.87 -14.24 -21.98
N ALA A 109 -10.62 -13.04 -21.43
CA ALA A 109 -9.94 -11.94 -22.12
C ALA A 109 -8.45 -12.23 -22.38
N GLY A 110 -7.80 -13.01 -21.51
CA GLY A 110 -6.38 -13.34 -21.61
C GLY A 110 -6.10 -14.74 -22.11
N LYS A 111 -7.12 -15.51 -22.50
CA LYS A 111 -6.96 -16.90 -22.94
C LYS A 111 -5.96 -17.03 -24.09
N GLY A 112 -4.91 -17.82 -23.87
CA GLY A 112 -3.81 -18.00 -24.84
C GLY A 112 -2.68 -16.96 -24.72
N SER A 113 -2.80 -15.99 -23.82
CA SER A 113 -1.70 -15.09 -23.45
C SER A 113 -0.66 -15.81 -22.60
N SER A 114 0.60 -15.36 -22.68
CA SER A 114 1.67 -15.73 -21.75
C SER A 114 1.68 -14.86 -20.48
N ASP A 115 0.81 -13.84 -20.41
CA ASP A 115 0.72 -12.95 -19.26
C ASP A 115 0.04 -13.66 -18.08
N ASN A 116 0.87 -14.07 -17.12
CA ASN A 116 0.45 -14.70 -15.89
C ASN A 116 0.29 -13.69 -14.74
N GLY A 117 0.16 -12.39 -14.99
CA GLY A 117 -0.06 -11.44 -13.91
C GLY A 117 -1.49 -11.53 -13.33
N TYR A 118 -1.66 -11.08 -12.10
CA TYR A 118 -2.96 -11.02 -11.43
C TYR A 118 -3.81 -9.86 -11.93
N THR A 119 -5.13 -10.00 -11.88
CA THR A 119 -6.06 -9.07 -12.56
C THR A 119 -6.79 -8.12 -11.63
N VAL A 120 -6.72 -8.25 -10.31
CA VAL A 120 -7.48 -7.40 -9.37
C VAL A 120 -6.55 -6.59 -8.50
N LEU A 121 -6.64 -5.26 -8.58
CA LEU A 121 -5.82 -4.33 -7.79
C LEU A 121 -5.99 -4.59 -6.29
N SER A 122 -4.89 -4.77 -5.55
CA SER A 122 -4.95 -5.18 -4.14
C SER A 122 -4.04 -4.38 -3.21
N GLU A 123 -2.86 -3.97 -3.65
CA GLU A 123 -1.84 -3.39 -2.77
C GLU A 123 -0.97 -2.35 -3.48
N MET A 124 -0.44 -1.41 -2.69
CA MET A 124 0.41 -0.31 -3.13
C MET A 124 1.55 -0.12 -2.13
N TRP A 125 2.80 -0.23 -2.57
CA TRP A 125 3.95 0.00 -1.69
C TRP A 125 4.77 1.20 -2.19
N TYR A 126 4.96 2.16 -1.29
CA TYR A 126 5.74 3.37 -1.49
C TYR A 126 7.05 3.25 -0.74
N TYR A 127 8.15 3.59 -1.40
CA TYR A 127 9.50 3.35 -0.88
C TYR A 127 10.16 4.67 -0.53
N PHE A 128 10.85 4.66 0.61
CA PHE A 128 11.54 5.83 1.13
C PHE A 128 12.92 5.44 1.66
N HIS A 129 13.88 6.34 1.49
CA HIS A 129 14.97 6.46 2.46
C HIS A 129 14.53 7.41 3.57
N VAL A 130 15.09 7.27 4.77
CA VAL A 130 14.76 8.13 5.91
C VAL A 130 16.00 8.90 6.36
N GLN A 131 15.80 10.17 6.74
CA GLN A 131 16.85 11.00 7.31
C GLN A 131 16.69 11.04 8.84
N GLY A 132 17.51 10.28 9.55
CA GLY A 132 17.40 10.12 10.99
C GLY A 132 16.24 9.20 11.37
N ARG A 133 15.41 9.62 12.33
CA ARG A 133 14.32 8.81 12.88
C ARG A 133 13.13 8.74 11.93
N VAL A 134 12.62 7.53 11.68
CA VAL A 134 11.43 7.32 10.84
C VAL A 134 10.20 8.04 11.43
N GLN A 135 10.15 8.20 12.75
CA GLN A 135 9.09 8.91 13.48
C GLN A 135 8.86 10.35 13.03
N ARG A 136 9.83 10.97 12.35
CA ARG A 136 9.69 12.35 11.84
C ARG A 136 8.84 12.46 10.58
N ALA A 137 8.48 11.34 9.96
CA ALA A 137 7.78 11.31 8.67
C ALA A 137 8.49 12.08 7.53
N GLN A 138 9.82 12.22 7.61
CA GLN A 138 10.66 12.92 6.63
C GLN A 138 11.31 11.92 5.66
N GLY A 139 10.48 11.09 5.03
CA GLY A 139 10.94 10.14 4.02
C GLY A 139 11.32 10.84 2.71
N VAL A 140 12.42 10.40 2.10
CA VAL A 140 12.81 10.79 0.74
C VAL A 140 12.35 9.69 -0.22
N PRO A 141 11.38 9.97 -1.13
CA PRO A 141 10.87 8.99 -2.07
C PRO A 141 11.96 8.35 -2.94
N VAL A 142 11.88 7.04 -3.13
CA VAL A 142 12.72 6.29 -4.08
C VAL A 142 11.87 5.35 -4.94
N ASP A 143 12.42 4.93 -6.07
CA ASP A 143 11.76 3.96 -6.95
C ASP A 143 11.70 2.59 -6.26
N ALA A 144 10.62 1.84 -6.51
CA ALA A 144 10.49 0.45 -6.09
C ALA A 144 11.63 -0.39 -6.68
N THR A 145 12.12 -1.35 -5.90
CA THR A 145 13.22 -2.24 -6.27
C THR A 145 12.73 -3.66 -6.52
N GLY A 146 13.44 -4.41 -7.38
CA GLY A 146 13.05 -5.77 -7.75
C GLY A 146 11.85 -5.79 -8.70
N SER A 147 10.87 -6.68 -8.43
CA SER A 147 9.62 -6.68 -9.18
C SER A 147 8.77 -5.47 -8.78
N THR A 148 8.33 -4.67 -9.74
CA THR A 148 7.51 -3.48 -9.48
C THR A 148 6.01 -3.76 -9.57
N THR A 149 5.61 -5.00 -9.93
CA THR A 149 4.21 -5.39 -9.95
C THR A 149 4.02 -6.91 -9.92
N SER A 150 2.92 -7.37 -9.35
CA SER A 150 2.37 -8.71 -9.53
C SER A 150 1.17 -8.75 -10.50
N CYS A 151 0.77 -7.59 -11.03
CA CYS A 151 -0.36 -7.43 -11.93
C CYS A 151 -0.07 -7.90 -13.35
N ALA A 152 -1.14 -8.21 -14.07
CA ALA A 152 -1.14 -8.38 -15.51
C ALA A 152 -0.66 -7.11 -16.20
N LYS A 153 0.14 -7.28 -17.26
CA LYS A 153 0.75 -6.21 -18.04
C LYS A 153 0.00 -5.94 -19.34
N ALA A 154 -0.86 -6.86 -19.76
CA ALA A 154 -1.73 -6.66 -20.90
C ALA A 154 -2.57 -5.38 -20.72
N PRO A 155 -2.77 -4.59 -21.80
CA PRO A 155 -3.59 -3.38 -21.72
C PRO A 155 -5.00 -3.69 -21.22
N GLY A 156 -5.49 -2.90 -20.26
CA GLY A 156 -6.83 -3.07 -19.70
C GLY A 156 -7.06 -4.39 -18.94
N ALA A 157 -6.01 -5.00 -18.38
CA ALA A 157 -6.12 -6.27 -17.65
C ALA A 157 -6.34 -6.12 -16.13
N VAL A 158 -6.19 -4.91 -15.57
CA VAL A 158 -6.27 -4.67 -14.12
C VAL A 158 -7.59 -4.05 -13.73
N TRP A 159 -8.40 -4.79 -12.97
CA TRP A 159 -9.64 -4.35 -12.39
C TRP A 159 -9.40 -3.63 -11.06
N TYR A 160 -9.97 -2.43 -10.94
CA TYR A 160 -10.10 -1.70 -9.69
C TYR A 160 -11.58 -1.60 -9.35
N TYR A 161 -12.11 -2.58 -8.60
CA TYR A 161 -13.54 -2.68 -8.36
C TYR A 161 -14.06 -1.66 -7.35
N GLU A 162 -15.34 -1.31 -7.48
CA GLU A 162 -16.07 -0.56 -6.46
C GLU A 162 -16.10 -1.35 -5.14
N ARG A 163 -15.95 -0.64 -4.01
CA ARG A 163 -16.05 -1.28 -2.70
C ARG A 163 -17.49 -1.73 -2.46
N THR A 164 -17.67 -2.93 -1.92
CA THR A 164 -19.00 -3.37 -1.47
C THR A 164 -19.49 -2.48 -0.32
N PRO A 165 -20.80 -2.18 -0.23
CA PRO A 165 -21.35 -1.33 0.82
C PRO A 165 -21.00 -1.77 2.25
N CYS A 166 -20.86 -3.09 2.48
CA CYS A 166 -20.48 -3.64 3.78
C CYS A 166 -19.02 -3.40 4.17
N ALA A 167 -18.15 -3.00 3.23
CA ALA A 167 -16.74 -2.72 3.51
C ALA A 167 -16.48 -1.31 4.08
N VAL A 168 -17.52 -0.48 4.21
CA VAL A 168 -17.40 0.94 4.63
C VAL A 168 -17.92 1.18 6.06
N ALA A 169 -18.53 0.18 6.69
CA ALA A 169 -19.08 0.29 8.05
C ALA A 169 -18.34 -0.67 8.99
N HIS A 170 -17.51 -0.10 9.87
CA HIS A 170 -17.38 -0.40 11.32
C HIS A 170 -16.28 0.49 11.92
#